data_AF-A0A1V5D688-F1
#
_entry.id   AF-A0A1V5D688-F1
#
_cell.length_a   1.000
_cell.length_b   1.000
_cell.length_c   1.000
_cell.angle_alpha   90.00
_cell.angle_beta   90.00
_cell.angle_gamma   90.00
#
_symmetry.space_group_name_H-M   'P 1'
#
loop_
_entity.id
_entity.type
_entity.pdbx_description
1 polymer ?
#
loop_
_entity_poly.entity_id
_entity_poly.type
_entity_poly.pdbx_seq_one_letter_code
_entity_poly.pdbx_strand_id
1 'polypeptide(L)'
;MFDTAGQLYFPDKGLNPMDHPFWIPEFVRDTIVVNGRSWPYLQVDPKRYRFMMINGSNARFYRLSLDKNVPMYVIGTDGGYLDSPVRVTSLVIGPGERYQLIIDLGKYAGKTLLMTNTGRTPFPKGTATLWITKITK
;
A
#
# COMPACT_ATOMS: atom_id res chain seq x y z
N MET A 1 -2.60 4.67 12.56
CA MET A 1 -1.65 3.74 13.21
C MET A 1 -1.31 4.22 14.61
N PHE A 2 -1.42 5.54 14.86
CA PHE A 2 -1.12 6.15 16.14
C PHE A 2 -2.36 6.77 16.79
N ASP A 3 -2.38 6.90 18.12
CA ASP A 3 -3.33 7.75 18.83
C ASP A 3 -2.91 9.24 18.75
N THR A 4 -3.64 10.12 19.45
CA THR A 4 -3.33 11.54 19.53
C THR A 4 -2.00 11.85 20.23
N ALA A 5 -1.43 10.88 20.96
CA ALA A 5 -0.11 10.96 21.59
C ALA A 5 1.01 10.35 20.74
N GLY A 6 0.72 9.88 19.52
CA GLY A 6 1.72 9.27 18.64
C GLY A 6 2.08 7.82 18.98
N GLN A 7 1.31 7.14 19.85
CA GLN A 7 1.55 5.75 20.24
C GLN A 7 0.82 4.76 19.33
N LEU A 8 1.38 3.58 19.11
CA LEU A 8 0.70 2.51 18.38
C LEU A 8 -0.60 2.14 19.08
N TYR A 9 -1.74 2.53 18.50
CA TYR A 9 -3.05 2.23 19.09
C TYR A 9 -3.50 0.82 18.67
N PHE A 10 -3.88 -0.01 19.62
CA PHE A 10 -4.63 -1.25 19.36
C PHE A 10 -5.80 -1.27 20.33
N PRO A 11 -7.04 -1.50 19.87
CA PRO A 11 -8.16 -1.66 20.77
C PRO A 11 -7.90 -2.82 21.73
N ASP A 12 -8.08 -2.57 23.02
CA ASP A 12 -7.89 -3.52 24.13
C ASP A 12 -9.18 -4.28 24.47
N LYS A 13 -10.30 -3.92 23.83
CA LYS A 13 -11.59 -4.61 23.96
C LYS A 13 -11.87 -5.47 22.73
N GLY A 14 -11.78 -6.78 22.90
CA GLY A 14 -12.17 -7.78 21.92
C GLY A 14 -13.69 -7.92 21.76
N LEU A 15 -14.12 -8.74 20.79
CA LEU A 15 -15.55 -9.00 20.53
C LEU A 15 -16.26 -9.69 21.70
N ASN A 16 -15.52 -10.43 22.53
CA ASN A 16 -16.01 -11.02 23.77
C ASN A 16 -15.17 -10.50 24.95
N PRO A 17 -15.63 -9.43 25.63
CA PRO A 17 -14.89 -8.79 26.71
C PRO A 17 -14.73 -9.65 27.97
N MET A 18 -15.31 -10.84 28.01
CA MET A 18 -15.32 -11.73 29.18
C MET A 18 -14.42 -12.95 29.01
N ASP A 19 -14.00 -13.29 27.79
CA ASP A 19 -13.15 -14.46 27.52
C ASP A 19 -11.77 -14.02 27.01
N HIS A 20 -10.73 -14.43 27.73
CA HIS A 20 -9.35 -14.20 27.30
C HIS A 20 -9.00 -15.15 26.13
N PRO A 21 -8.41 -14.63 25.03
CA PRO A 21 -7.87 -13.29 24.95
C PRO A 21 -8.72 -12.27 24.17
N PHE A 22 -8.61 -10.99 24.58
CA PHE A 22 -9.38 -9.85 24.05
C PHE A 22 -8.92 -9.36 22.66
N TRP A 23 -8.57 -10.27 21.76
CA TRP A 23 -7.97 -9.93 20.46
C TRP A 23 -9.06 -9.52 19.46
N ILE A 24 -8.79 -8.47 18.67
CA ILE A 24 -9.57 -8.20 17.45
C ILE A 24 -8.96 -8.98 16.28
N PRO A 25 -9.79 -9.66 15.46
CA PRO A 25 -9.28 -10.52 14.39
C PRO A 25 -8.59 -9.74 13.27
N GLU A 26 -9.08 -8.53 12.97
CA GLU A 26 -8.52 -7.65 11.96
C GLU A 26 -8.54 -6.22 12.44
N PHE A 27 -7.44 -5.50 12.18
CA PHE A 27 -7.38 -4.08 12.46
C PHE A 27 -7.09 -3.28 11.20
N VAL A 28 -8.14 -2.61 10.71
CA VAL A 28 -8.13 -1.93 9.42
C VAL A 28 -8.47 -0.46 9.63
N ARG A 29 -7.46 0.39 9.47
CA ARG A 29 -7.55 1.83 9.74
C ARG A 29 -7.93 2.66 8.52
N ASP A 30 -8.26 3.91 8.75
CA ASP A 30 -8.69 4.93 7.78
C ASP A 30 -7.54 5.70 7.12
N THR A 31 -6.42 5.86 7.80
CA THR A 31 -5.28 6.66 7.34
C THR A 31 -4.16 5.80 6.77
N ILE A 32 -3.79 6.05 5.51
CA ILE A 32 -2.65 5.38 4.86
C ILE A 32 -1.36 6.15 5.14
N VAL A 33 -0.33 5.41 5.52
CA VAL A 33 1.00 5.93 5.80
C VAL A 33 2.01 5.25 4.89
N VAL A 34 2.94 6.03 4.33
CA VAL A 34 4.09 5.53 3.56
C VAL A 34 5.35 6.10 4.19
N ASN A 35 6.30 5.25 4.56
CA ASN A 35 7.55 5.63 5.25
C ASN A 35 7.32 6.60 6.43
N GLY A 36 6.30 6.33 7.26
CA GLY A 36 6.00 7.12 8.46
C GLY A 36 5.23 8.42 8.23
N ARG A 37 4.88 8.79 6.98
CA ARG A 37 4.10 10.00 6.69
C ARG A 37 2.70 9.66 6.16
N SER A 38 1.68 10.37 6.64
CA SER A 38 0.29 10.23 6.17
C SER A 38 0.12 10.82 4.77
N TRP A 39 -0.42 10.04 3.84
CA TRP A 39 -0.67 10.42 2.43
C TRP A 39 0.43 11.30 1.81
N PRO A 40 1.70 10.87 1.79
CA PRO A 40 2.80 11.71 1.36
C PRO A 40 2.84 11.83 -0.16
N TYR A 41 3.57 12.85 -0.62
CA TYR A 41 4.03 12.99 -2.00
C TYR A 41 5.53 12.76 -2.11
N LEU A 42 5.98 12.49 -3.33
CA LEU A 42 7.40 12.32 -3.66
C LEU A 42 7.68 13.05 -4.98
N GLN A 43 8.49 14.10 -4.92
CA GLN A 43 8.96 14.81 -6.10
C GLN A 43 10.01 13.97 -6.82
N VAL A 44 9.87 13.86 -8.15
CA VAL A 44 10.71 13.00 -8.98
C VAL A 44 11.01 13.65 -10.33
N ASP A 45 12.21 13.41 -10.84
CA ASP A 45 12.58 13.69 -12.24
C ASP A 45 11.85 12.74 -13.21
N PRO A 46 11.66 13.12 -14.49
CA PRO A 46 11.06 12.26 -15.51
C PRO A 46 12.04 11.17 -15.97
N LYS A 47 12.27 10.16 -15.12
CA LYS A 47 13.15 9.01 -15.38
C LYS A 47 12.58 7.72 -14.80
N ARG A 48 13.27 6.60 -14.99
CA ARG A 48 12.88 5.33 -14.36
C ARG A 48 13.30 5.30 -12.90
N TYR A 49 12.42 4.80 -12.06
CA TYR A 49 12.70 4.56 -10.64
C TYR A 49 12.43 3.11 -10.29
N ARG A 50 13.20 2.63 -9.32
CA ARG A 50 12.95 1.37 -8.63
C ARG A 50 12.31 1.67 -7.29
N PHE A 51 11.11 1.13 -7.07
CA PHE A 51 10.40 1.18 -5.80
C PHE A 51 10.49 -0.18 -5.12
N MET A 52 10.93 -0.19 -3.86
CA MET A 52 10.87 -1.36 -3.00
C MET A 52 9.63 -1.26 -2.12
N MET A 53 8.57 -1.95 -2.52
CA MET A 53 7.29 -1.96 -1.84
C MET A 53 7.31 -3.01 -0.74
N ILE A 54 6.86 -2.64 0.45
CA ILE A 54 6.58 -3.56 1.55
C ILE A 54 5.22 -3.19 2.15
N ASN A 55 4.38 -4.19 2.39
CA ASN A 55 3.15 -3.97 3.14
C ASN A 55 3.37 -4.22 4.63
N GLY A 56 3.61 -3.14 5.38
CA GLY A 56 3.71 -3.16 6.84
C GLY A 56 2.38 -3.02 7.60
N SER A 57 1.24 -3.22 6.93
CA SER A 57 -0.07 -3.20 7.60
C SER A 57 -0.33 -4.49 8.35
N ASN A 58 -1.14 -4.41 9.41
CA ASN A 58 -1.53 -5.58 10.19
C ASN A 58 -2.43 -6.54 9.37
N ALA A 59 -3.54 -6.04 8.82
CA ALA A 59 -4.52 -6.88 8.11
C ALA A 59 -4.85 -6.41 6.68
N ARG A 60 -4.49 -5.17 6.31
CA ARG A 60 -4.94 -4.58 5.05
C ARG A 60 -4.18 -5.13 3.85
N PHE A 61 -4.90 -5.75 2.92
CA PHE A 61 -4.44 -5.96 1.55
C PHE A 61 -4.62 -4.68 0.73
N TYR A 62 -3.68 -4.44 -0.17
CA TYR A 62 -3.79 -3.35 -1.13
C TYR A 62 -3.92 -3.92 -2.54
N ARG A 63 -4.76 -3.28 -3.36
CA ARG A 63 -4.75 -3.42 -4.81
C ARG A 63 -4.32 -2.07 -5.39
N LEU A 64 -3.02 -1.90 -5.54
CA LEU A 64 -2.37 -0.65 -5.93
C LEU A 64 -2.43 -0.48 -7.45
N SER A 65 -2.65 0.75 -7.89
CA SER A 65 -2.47 1.20 -9.28
C SER A 65 -1.98 2.64 -9.30
N LEU A 66 -1.18 3.00 -10.30
CA LEU A 66 -0.69 4.36 -10.49
C LEU A 66 -1.47 5.01 -11.65
N ASP A 67 -2.16 6.11 -11.35
CA ASP A 67 -3.04 6.84 -12.26
C ASP A 67 -3.90 5.91 -13.14
N LYS A 68 -4.51 4.92 -12.46
CA LYS A 68 -5.30 3.78 -12.99
C LYS A 68 -4.54 2.77 -13.87
N ASN A 69 -3.76 3.23 -14.85
CA ASN A 69 -3.24 2.39 -15.93
C ASN A 69 -1.75 2.63 -16.24
N VAL A 70 -1.01 3.41 -15.45
CA VAL A 70 0.43 3.57 -15.67
C VAL A 70 1.11 2.21 -15.50
N PRO A 71 1.87 1.73 -16.51
CA PRO A 71 2.54 0.44 -16.43
C PRO A 71 3.60 0.41 -15.32
N MET A 72 3.61 -0.67 -14.57
CA MET A 72 4.62 -1.00 -13.58
C MET A 72 5.25 -2.34 -13.97
N TYR A 73 6.54 -2.52 -13.70
CA TYR A 73 7.25 -3.76 -14.01
C TYR A 73 7.73 -4.39 -12.71
N VAL A 74 7.16 -5.54 -12.33
CA VAL A 74 7.64 -6.34 -11.21
C VAL A 74 8.93 -6.99 -11.64
N ILE A 75 10.02 -6.69 -10.94
CA ILE A 75 11.34 -7.28 -11.19
C ILE A 75 11.76 -8.26 -10.10
N GLY A 76 11.06 -8.27 -8.97
CA GLY A 76 11.37 -9.14 -7.85
C GLY A 76 10.24 -9.20 -6.82
N THR A 77 10.24 -10.29 -6.06
CA THR A 77 9.30 -10.61 -4.99
C THR A 77 10.06 -10.87 -3.68
N ASP A 78 9.40 -11.47 -2.69
CA ASP A 78 9.99 -11.86 -1.41
C ASP A 78 11.27 -12.70 -1.55
N GLY A 79 11.35 -13.54 -2.59
CA GLY A 79 12.44 -14.49 -2.83
C GLY A 79 13.61 -13.94 -3.65
N GLY A 80 13.56 -12.67 -4.08
CA GLY A 80 14.60 -12.07 -4.93
C GLY A 80 14.07 -11.64 -6.30
N TYR A 81 14.96 -11.56 -7.28
CA TYR A 81 14.58 -11.16 -8.64
C TYR A 81 13.83 -12.27 -9.38
N LEU A 82 12.93 -11.86 -10.27
CA LEU A 82 12.30 -12.72 -11.26
C LEU A 82 13.26 -12.95 -12.43
N ASP A 83 13.10 -14.06 -13.15
CA ASP A 83 13.88 -14.34 -14.37
C ASP A 83 13.70 -13.26 -15.44
N SER A 84 12.53 -12.64 -15.50
CA SER A 84 12.25 -11.50 -16.37
C SER A 84 11.22 -10.53 -15.75
N PRO A 85 11.24 -9.23 -16.12
CA PRO A 85 10.28 -8.26 -15.62
C PRO A 85 8.84 -8.58 -16.06
N VAL A 86 7.91 -8.62 -15.11
CA VAL A 86 6.48 -8.85 -15.38
C VAL A 86 5.74 -7.51 -15.40
N ARG A 87 5.14 -7.17 -16.54
CA ARG A 87 4.36 -5.94 -16.70
C ARG A 87 2.98 -6.07 -16.04
N VAL A 88 2.63 -5.12 -15.18
CA VAL A 88 1.33 -5.02 -14.52
C VAL A 88 0.79 -3.58 -14.57
N THR A 89 -0.52 -3.41 -14.51
CA THR A 89 -1.18 -2.10 -14.29
C THR A 89 -1.78 -1.99 -12.88
N SER A 90 -1.90 -3.13 -12.19
CA SER A 90 -2.32 -3.19 -10.80
C SER A 90 -1.54 -4.28 -10.08
N LEU A 91 -1.14 -4.01 -8.83
CA LEU A 91 -0.44 -4.95 -7.96
C LEU A 91 -1.28 -5.21 -6.73
N VAL A 92 -1.56 -6.49 -6.44
CA VAL A 92 -2.09 -6.89 -5.13
C VAL A 92 -0.90 -7.18 -4.21
N ILE A 93 -0.92 -6.61 -3.01
CA ILE A 93 0.12 -6.84 -2.00
C ILE A 93 -0.54 -7.06 -0.62
N GLY A 94 -0.33 -8.23 -0.05
CA GLY A 94 -0.80 -8.65 1.26
C GLY A 94 0.19 -8.29 2.38
N PRO A 95 -0.25 -8.33 3.66
CA PRO A 95 0.62 -8.08 4.80
C PRO A 95 1.90 -8.92 4.77
N GLY A 96 3.07 -8.28 4.96
CA GLY A 96 4.38 -8.95 4.98
C GLY A 96 5.03 -9.22 3.62
N GLU A 97 4.27 -9.08 2.53
CA GLU A 97 4.82 -9.25 1.17
C GLU A 97 5.67 -8.05 0.75
N ARG A 98 6.67 -8.33 -0.10
CA ARG A 98 7.54 -7.35 -0.75
C ARG A 98 7.51 -7.51 -2.26
N TYR A 99 7.52 -6.38 -2.96
CA TYR A 99 7.65 -6.32 -4.40
C TYR A 99 8.63 -5.24 -4.80
N GLN A 100 9.39 -5.52 -5.84
CA GLN A 100 10.29 -4.56 -6.44
C GLN A 100 9.73 -4.15 -7.80
N LEU A 101 9.44 -2.87 -7.94
CA LEU A 101 8.80 -2.30 -9.13
C LEU A 101 9.75 -1.36 -9.85
N ILE A 102 9.84 -1.46 -11.17
CA ILE A 102 10.32 -0.38 -12.02
C ILE A 102 9.12 0.36 -12.61
N ILE A 103 9.13 1.68 -12.48
CA ILE A 103 8.13 2.56 -13.11
C ILE A 103 8.87 3.59 -13.95
N ASP A 104 8.50 3.70 -15.23
CA ASP A 104 9.05 4.71 -16.14
C ASP A 104 8.21 5.99 -16.09
N LEU A 105 8.77 7.02 -15.47
CA LEU A 105 8.11 8.32 -15.31
C LEU A 105 8.49 9.32 -16.42
N GLY A 106 9.30 8.92 -17.40
CA GLY A 106 9.82 9.80 -18.45
C GLY A 106 8.73 10.50 -19.27
N LYS A 107 7.62 9.80 -19.52
CA LYS A 107 6.48 10.32 -20.30
C LYS A 107 5.51 11.20 -19.51
N TYR A 108 5.76 11.39 -18.22
CA TYR A 108 4.85 12.06 -17.28
C TYR A 108 5.46 13.35 -16.71
N ALA A 109 6.44 13.94 -17.39
CA ALA A 109 7.04 15.21 -17.00
C ALA A 109 5.97 16.29 -16.74
N GLY A 110 6.05 16.94 -15.58
CA GLY A 110 5.08 17.98 -15.18
C GLY A 110 3.73 17.48 -14.69
N LYS A 111 3.47 16.17 -14.68
CA LYS A 111 2.22 15.59 -14.17
C LYS A 111 2.35 15.17 -12.70
N THR A 112 1.23 15.19 -12.00
CA THR A 112 1.06 14.55 -10.70
C THR A 112 0.38 13.20 -10.93
N LEU A 113 0.98 12.12 -10.44
CA LEU A 113 0.45 10.78 -10.58
C LEU A 113 -0.08 10.31 -9.23
N LEU A 114 -1.23 9.65 -9.22
CA LEU A 114 -1.86 9.21 -7.98
C LEU A 114 -1.71 7.70 -7.80
N MET A 115 -1.12 7.26 -6.68
CA MET A 115 -1.19 5.85 -6.31
C MET A 115 -2.49 5.59 -5.56
N THR A 116 -3.39 4.82 -6.17
CA THR A 116 -4.70 4.47 -5.62
C THR A 116 -4.73 3.04 -5.11
N ASN A 117 -5.50 2.82 -4.04
CA ASN A 117 -5.86 1.48 -3.57
C ASN A 117 -7.33 1.18 -3.89
N THR A 118 -7.59 0.03 -4.51
CA THR A 118 -8.95 -0.49 -4.76
C THR A 118 -9.24 -1.79 -4.01
N GLY A 119 -8.33 -2.20 -3.12
CA GLY A 119 -8.46 -3.39 -2.30
C GLY A 119 -9.64 -3.27 -1.35
N ARG A 120 -10.57 -4.22 -1.43
CA ARG A 120 -11.72 -4.32 -0.53
C ARG A 120 -11.30 -4.84 0.84
N THR A 121 -12.07 -4.53 1.87
CA THR A 121 -11.83 -5.02 3.24
C THR A 121 -13.14 -5.56 3.84
N PRO A 122 -13.18 -6.82 4.33
CA PRO A 122 -12.12 -7.84 4.25
C PRO A 122 -11.78 -8.20 2.79
N PHE A 123 -10.53 -8.56 2.50
CA PHE A 123 -10.13 -8.86 1.11
C PHE A 123 -10.49 -10.31 0.74
N PRO A 124 -10.88 -10.64 -0.51
CA PRO A 124 -11.11 -9.74 -1.66
C PRO A 124 -12.56 -9.24 -1.80
N LYS A 125 -13.51 -9.77 -1.01
CA LYS A 125 -14.96 -9.61 -1.26
C LYS A 125 -15.67 -8.58 -0.37
N GLY A 126 -14.97 -7.91 0.53
CA GLY A 126 -15.56 -6.96 1.48
C GLY A 126 -15.93 -5.61 0.88
N THR A 127 -16.03 -4.60 1.76
CA THR A 127 -16.46 -3.25 1.40
C THR A 127 -15.34 -2.51 0.66
N ALA A 128 -15.74 -1.71 -0.34
CA ALA A 128 -14.80 -0.88 -1.09
C ALA A 128 -14.12 0.12 -0.16
N THR A 129 -12.79 0.15 -0.20
CA THR A 129 -12.00 1.16 0.50
C THR A 129 -11.48 2.14 -0.54
N LEU A 130 -11.95 3.40 -0.54
CA LEU A 130 -11.46 4.47 -1.42
C LEU A 130 -10.55 5.39 -0.60
N TRP A 131 -9.23 5.13 -0.60
CA TRP A 131 -8.25 6.04 0.01
C TRP A 131 -7.16 6.41 -1.01
N ILE A 132 -6.82 7.70 -1.03
CA ILE A 132 -6.08 8.40 -2.10
C ILE A 132 -4.73 8.87 -1.54
N THR A 133 -3.59 8.40 -2.06
CA THR A 133 -2.25 8.96 -1.72
C THR A 133 -1.66 9.65 -2.94
N LYS A 134 -1.49 10.98 -2.89
CA LYS A 134 -0.99 11.84 -3.98
C LYS A 134 0.52 11.73 -4.13
N ILE A 135 1.02 11.25 -5.28
CA ILE A 135 2.43 11.43 -5.67
C ILE A 135 2.51 12.71 -6.51
N THR A 136 2.65 13.82 -5.80
CA THR A 136 2.84 15.16 -6.37
C THR A 136 4.30 15.40 -6.77
N LYS A 137 4.46 16.13 -7.87
CA LYS A 137 5.70 16.85 -8.22
C LYS A 137 5.97 17.96 -7.23
#